data_AF-A0A839AL88-F1
#
_entry.id   AF-A0A839AL88-F1
#
_cell.length_a   1.000
_cell.length_b   1.000
_cell.length_c   1.000
_cell.angle_alpha   90.00
_cell.angle_beta   90.00
_cell.angle_gamma   90.00
#
_symmetry.space_group_name_H-M   'P 1'
#
loop_
_entity.id
_entity.type
_entity.pdbx_description
1 polymer ?
#
loop_
_entity_poly.entity_id
_entity_poly.type
_entity_poly.pdbx_seq_one_letter_code
_entity_poly.pdbx_strand_id
1 'polypeptide(L)'
;MTCISCKTEFNTKFCPNCGEKSEIKKITLKTIFEDAISSITNMDKGFLYNLKTLFLNPKKISTDYILGKRKEILNPISFLILSVSIYLIVEDLLHIPKENTEIHNLPELYIGKIAYAMGKYIHVYLKYFWILSIIPLSISTQLIFRKYNFIEHLAINSFIIAQATIIGIVTFLILRIDLPINPFVYLSILWLVYQVFMTKKDKIETFFMSFAVLVIYILLLIIIGIGIGLIMV
;
A
#
# COMPACT_ATOMS: atom_id res chain seq x y z
N MET A 1 -11.66 33.16 -2.05
CA MET A 1 -10.99 31.97 -2.64
C MET A 1 -12.02 30.90 -2.94
N THR A 2 -11.78 30.05 -3.94
CA THR A 2 -12.75 29.02 -4.37
C THR A 2 -12.37 27.65 -3.82
N CYS A 3 -13.32 26.94 -3.23
CA CYS A 3 -13.07 25.61 -2.65
C CYS A 3 -12.75 24.56 -3.72
N ILE A 4 -11.67 23.80 -3.53
CA ILE A 4 -11.30 22.71 -4.44
C ILE A 4 -12.29 21.54 -4.46
N SER A 5 -13.04 21.34 -3.38
CA SER A 5 -13.93 20.20 -3.21
C SER A 5 -15.36 20.53 -3.68
N CYS A 6 -15.93 21.67 -3.28
CA CYS A 6 -17.32 22.04 -3.63
C CYS A 6 -17.46 23.29 -4.52
N LYS A 7 -16.36 23.93 -4.91
CA LYS A 7 -16.34 25.15 -5.74
C LYS A 7 -17.05 26.37 -5.15
N THR A 8 -17.49 26.32 -3.90
CA THR A 8 -18.06 27.48 -3.20
C THR A 8 -16.98 28.52 -2.92
N GLU A 9 -17.31 29.80 -3.08
CA GLU A 9 -16.43 30.90 -2.69
C GLU A 9 -16.52 31.17 -1.18
N PHE A 10 -15.38 31.33 -0.53
CA PHE A 10 -15.30 31.61 0.90
C PHE A 10 -14.02 32.39 1.24
N ASN A 11 -13.94 32.92 2.45
CA ASN A 11 -12.77 33.66 2.96
C ASN A 11 -12.33 33.22 4.38
N THR A 12 -12.84 32.09 4.85
CA THR A 12 -12.50 31.48 6.16
C THR A 12 -11.40 30.43 5.99
N LYS A 13 -10.76 30.00 7.11
CA LYS A 13 -9.73 28.94 7.09
C LYS A 13 -10.25 27.56 6.64
N PHE A 14 -11.55 27.34 6.77
CA PHE A 14 -12.25 26.13 6.33
C PHE A 14 -13.47 26.54 5.52
N CYS A 15 -13.78 25.79 4.47
CA CYS A 15 -14.96 26.04 3.66
C CYS A 15 -16.23 25.87 4.50
N PRO A 16 -17.15 26.83 4.56
CA PRO A 16 -18.36 26.70 5.37
C PRO A 16 -19.32 25.63 4.82
N ASN A 17 -19.29 25.37 3.52
CA ASN A 17 -20.18 24.40 2.87
C ASN A 17 -19.67 22.96 3.03
N CYS A 18 -18.37 22.74 2.83
CA CYS A 18 -17.82 21.39 2.86
C CYS A 18 -16.74 21.16 3.92
N GLY A 19 -16.20 22.15 4.61
CA GLY A 19 -15.17 21.95 5.64
C GLY A 19 -13.76 21.66 5.11
N GLU A 20 -13.51 21.72 3.80
CA GLU A 20 -12.15 21.63 3.24
C GLU A 20 -11.28 22.81 3.72
N LYS A 21 -10.01 22.56 4.03
CA LYS A 21 -9.06 23.61 4.40
C LYS A 21 -8.86 24.58 3.23
N SER A 22 -8.78 25.87 3.54
CA SER A 22 -8.50 26.94 2.56
C SER A 22 -7.12 26.83 1.93
N GLU A 23 -6.15 26.39 2.72
CA GLU A 23 -4.75 26.33 2.35
C GLU A 23 -4.40 24.92 1.87
N ILE A 24 -4.04 24.81 0.58
CA ILE A 24 -3.59 23.55 -0.02
C ILE A 24 -2.10 23.40 0.29
N LYS A 25 -1.79 22.66 1.35
CA LYS A 25 -0.40 22.33 1.67
C LYS A 25 0.15 21.32 0.66
N LYS A 26 1.33 21.64 0.09
CA LYS A 26 2.13 20.69 -0.68
C LYS A 26 2.35 19.42 0.15
N ILE A 27 2.27 18.27 -0.51
CA ILE A 27 2.50 16.99 0.14
C ILE A 27 4.00 16.87 0.44
N THR A 28 4.34 16.88 1.71
CA THR A 28 5.68 16.58 2.23
C THR A 28 5.59 15.38 3.17
N LEU A 29 6.69 14.66 3.38
CA LEU A 29 6.73 13.54 4.33
C LEU A 29 6.20 13.97 5.70
N LYS A 30 6.69 15.09 6.23
CA LYS A 30 6.25 15.66 7.51
C LYS A 30 4.73 15.82 7.56
N THR A 31 4.14 16.47 6.54
CA THR A 31 2.69 16.66 6.51
C THR A 31 1.91 15.35 6.43
N ILE A 32 2.41 14.34 5.70
CA ILE A 32 1.71 13.04 5.62
C ILE A 32 1.71 12.36 7.00
N PHE A 33 2.83 12.38 7.73
CA PHE A 33 2.93 11.75 9.05
C PHE A 33 2.15 12.52 10.13
N GLU A 34 2.18 13.85 10.14
CA GLU A 34 1.36 14.69 11.04
C GLU A 34 -0.14 14.46 10.81
N ASP A 35 -0.55 14.43 9.54
CA ASP A 35 -1.93 14.11 9.16
C ASP A 35 -2.28 12.65 9.50
N ALA A 36 -1.31 11.74 9.50
CA ALA A 36 -1.55 10.34 9.83
C ALA A 36 -1.92 10.16 11.32
N ILE A 37 -1.13 10.76 12.23
CA ILE A 37 -1.38 10.70 13.68
C ILE A 37 -2.73 11.35 14.01
N SER A 38 -3.05 12.50 13.40
CA SER A 38 -4.30 13.22 13.66
C SER A 38 -5.55 12.58 13.02
N SER A 39 -5.38 11.71 12.02
CA SER A 39 -6.51 11.04 11.36
C SER A 39 -6.94 9.74 12.04
N ILE A 40 -6.09 9.14 12.88
CA ILE A 40 -6.45 7.97 13.70
C ILE A 40 -7.61 8.29 14.65
N THR A 41 -7.75 9.55 15.09
CA THR A 41 -8.82 9.99 15.99
C THR A 41 -10.12 10.38 15.28
N ASN A 42 -10.10 10.58 13.95
CA ASN A 42 -11.26 11.01 13.13
C ASN A 42 -11.60 9.98 12.03
N MET A 43 -11.46 8.71 12.37
CA MET A 43 -11.23 7.62 11.41
C MET A 43 -12.49 7.09 10.72
N ASP A 44 -13.65 7.18 11.37
CA ASP A 44 -14.82 6.34 11.08
C ASP A 44 -15.35 6.47 9.65
N LYS A 45 -15.45 7.69 9.10
CA LYS A 45 -16.03 7.90 7.76
C LYS A 45 -15.00 7.76 6.63
N GLY A 46 -13.75 8.08 6.89
CA GLY A 46 -12.70 8.11 5.88
C GLY A 46 -12.25 6.71 5.44
N PHE A 47 -12.21 5.73 6.35
CA PHE A 47 -11.79 4.36 6.01
C PHE A 47 -12.75 3.70 5.01
N LEU A 48 -14.06 3.73 5.31
CA LEU A 48 -15.08 3.15 4.42
C LEU A 48 -15.16 3.90 3.08
N TYR A 49 -14.98 5.23 3.11
CA TYR A 49 -14.90 6.03 1.87
C TYR A 49 -13.72 5.59 1.00
N ASN A 50 -12.52 5.45 1.59
CA ASN A 50 -11.34 4.99 0.86
C ASN A 50 -11.55 3.59 0.28
N LEU A 51 -11.98 2.64 1.11
CA LEU A 51 -12.23 1.26 0.72
C LEU A 51 -13.20 1.19 -0.48
N LYS A 52 -14.37 1.81 -0.36
CA LYS A 52 -15.38 1.82 -1.43
C LYS A 52 -14.86 2.50 -2.69
N THR A 53 -14.19 3.64 -2.55
CA THR A 53 -13.77 4.43 -3.71
C THR A 53 -12.57 3.81 -4.41
N LEU A 54 -11.67 3.12 -3.71
CA LEU A 54 -10.56 2.38 -4.31
C LEU A 54 -11.03 1.18 -5.13
N PHE A 55 -12.09 0.49 -4.69
CA PHE A 55 -12.69 -0.57 -5.52
C PHE A 55 -13.38 -0.03 -6.77
N LEU A 56 -14.04 1.13 -6.69
CA LEU A 56 -14.84 1.66 -7.79
C LEU A 56 -14.04 2.54 -8.76
N ASN A 57 -13.16 3.39 -8.23
CA ASN A 57 -12.47 4.46 -8.98
C ASN A 57 -11.09 4.77 -8.35
N PRO A 58 -10.12 3.84 -8.36
CA PRO A 58 -8.84 4.01 -7.68
C PRO A 58 -8.05 5.21 -8.21
N LYS A 59 -8.10 5.46 -9.53
CA LYS A 59 -7.49 6.65 -10.14
C LYS A 59 -8.02 7.96 -9.56
N LYS A 60 -9.33 8.04 -9.33
CA LYS A 60 -9.99 9.26 -8.88
C LYS A 60 -9.53 9.63 -7.48
N ILE A 61 -9.61 8.69 -6.53
CA ILE A 61 -9.21 8.95 -5.14
C ILE A 61 -7.72 9.30 -5.01
N SER A 62 -6.84 8.57 -5.71
CA SER A 62 -5.41 8.87 -5.71
C SER A 62 -5.11 10.26 -6.29
N THR A 63 -5.78 10.63 -7.40
CA THR A 63 -5.58 11.95 -8.03
C THR A 63 -6.19 13.07 -7.20
N ASP A 64 -7.40 12.90 -6.65
CA ASP A 64 -8.05 13.88 -5.79
C ASP A 64 -7.21 14.16 -4.53
N TYR A 65 -6.60 13.13 -3.93
CA TYR A 65 -5.69 13.28 -2.80
C TYR A 65 -4.44 14.10 -3.14
N ILE A 66 -3.80 13.80 -4.27
CA ILE A 66 -2.61 14.53 -4.76
C ILE A 66 -2.95 16.00 -5.06
N LEU A 67 -4.11 16.24 -5.70
CA LEU A 67 -4.60 17.58 -6.00
C LEU A 67 -5.10 18.34 -4.76
N GLY A 68 -5.08 17.71 -3.59
CA GLY A 68 -5.33 18.35 -2.30
C GLY A 68 -6.76 18.23 -1.78
N LYS A 69 -7.68 17.53 -2.46
CA LYS A 69 -9.05 17.29 -1.97
C LYS A 69 -9.02 16.18 -0.92
N ARG A 70 -8.82 16.51 0.36
CA ARG A 70 -8.51 15.52 1.40
C ARG A 70 -9.58 15.38 2.48
N LYS A 71 -10.67 16.16 2.44
CA LYS A 71 -11.71 16.12 3.48
C LYS A 71 -12.30 14.73 3.73
N GLU A 72 -12.68 14.01 2.67
CA GLU A 72 -13.32 12.69 2.79
C GLU A 72 -12.33 11.53 2.65
N ILE A 73 -11.12 11.82 2.15
CA ILE A 73 -10.08 10.83 1.88
C ILE A 73 -9.26 10.64 3.15
N LEU A 74 -9.35 9.45 3.76
CA LEU A 74 -8.45 9.12 4.87
C LEU A 74 -7.00 9.16 4.38
N ASN A 75 -6.10 9.68 5.22
CA ASN A 75 -4.67 9.77 4.91
C ASN A 75 -4.16 8.39 4.42
N PRO A 76 -3.40 8.33 3.32
CA PRO A 76 -2.94 7.08 2.72
C PRO A 76 -2.12 6.20 3.68
N ILE A 77 -1.25 6.80 4.50
CA ILE A 77 -0.44 6.08 5.48
C ILE A 77 -1.33 5.55 6.60
N SER A 78 -2.27 6.35 7.11
CA SER A 78 -3.24 5.86 8.11
C SER A 78 -4.08 4.72 7.56
N PHE A 79 -4.56 4.83 6.33
CA PHE A 79 -5.32 3.76 5.68
C PHE A 79 -4.51 2.47 5.55
N LEU A 80 -3.21 2.58 5.21
CA LEU A 80 -2.29 1.45 5.18
C LEU A 80 -2.08 0.82 6.56
N ILE A 81 -1.74 1.64 7.57
CA ILE A 81 -1.52 1.17 8.95
C ILE A 81 -2.75 0.42 9.44
N LEU A 82 -3.95 0.99 9.26
CA LEU A 82 -5.19 0.36 9.68
C LEU A 82 -5.47 -0.94 8.95
N SER A 83 -5.25 -0.98 7.63
CA SER A 83 -5.46 -2.19 6.83
C SER A 83 -4.54 -3.32 7.29
N VAL A 84 -3.28 -3.02 7.59
CA VAL A 84 -2.31 -3.98 8.14
C VAL A 84 -2.68 -4.38 9.57
N SER A 85 -3.10 -3.44 10.43
CA SER A 85 -3.55 -3.76 11.79
C SER A 85 -4.75 -4.72 11.78
N ILE A 86 -5.74 -4.47 10.91
CA ILE A 86 -6.90 -5.38 10.76
C ILE A 86 -6.43 -6.75 10.27
N TYR A 87 -5.50 -6.82 9.30
CA TYR A 87 -4.94 -8.08 8.84
C TYR A 87 -4.32 -8.89 9.98
N LEU A 88 -3.47 -8.26 10.80
CA LEU A 88 -2.79 -8.92 11.92
C LEU A 88 -3.79 -9.42 12.98
N ILE A 89 -4.81 -8.63 13.30
CA ILE A 89 -5.86 -9.02 14.27
C ILE A 89 -6.67 -10.21 13.75
N VAL A 90 -7.08 -10.18 12.48
CA VAL A 90 -7.86 -11.27 11.87
C VAL A 90 -7.06 -12.57 11.85
N GLU A 91 -5.79 -12.48 11.52
CA GLU A 91 -4.89 -13.63 11.49
C GLU A 91 -4.68 -14.23 12.89
N ASP A 92 -4.42 -13.40 13.90
CA ASP A 92 -4.23 -13.84 15.29
C ASP A 92 -5.51 -14.48 15.85
N LEU A 93 -6.67 -13.86 15.61
CA LEU A 93 -7.96 -14.38 16.09
C LEU A 93 -8.28 -15.77 15.51
N LEU A 94 -7.91 -16.01 14.26
CA LEU A 94 -8.22 -17.27 13.56
C LEU A 94 -7.27 -18.42 13.88
N HIS A 95 -6.27 -18.21 14.75
CA HIS A 95 -5.40 -19.23 15.34
C HIS A 95 -5.02 -20.35 14.36
N ILE A 96 -4.49 -19.99 13.18
CA ILE A 96 -4.01 -21.00 12.25
C ILE A 96 -2.84 -21.74 12.92
N PRO A 97 -2.87 -23.10 12.96
CA PRO A 97 -1.74 -23.85 13.47
C PRO A 97 -0.50 -23.45 12.69
N LYS A 98 0.44 -22.79 13.38
CA LYS A 98 1.76 -22.49 12.83
C LYS A 98 2.41 -23.84 12.60
N GLU A 99 2.57 -24.21 11.34
CA GLU A 99 3.33 -25.40 11.00
C GLU A 99 4.76 -25.17 11.46
N ASN A 100 5.12 -25.78 12.59
CA ASN A 100 6.49 -25.75 13.11
C ASN A 100 7.34 -26.57 12.15
N THR A 101 7.84 -25.92 11.10
CA THR A 101 8.85 -26.47 10.20
C THR A 101 10.20 -26.43 10.92
N GLU A 102 10.34 -27.24 11.98
CA GLU A 102 11.64 -27.63 12.50
C GLU A 102 12.29 -28.58 11.49
N ILE A 103 12.87 -28.01 10.44
CA ILE A 103 13.70 -28.77 9.51
C ILE A 103 14.94 -29.21 10.31
N HIS A 104 14.97 -30.48 10.70
CA HIS A 104 16.04 -31.07 11.51
C HIS A 104 17.40 -31.12 10.80
N ASN A 105 17.46 -30.81 9.51
CA ASN A 105 18.69 -30.79 8.71
C ASN A 105 18.89 -29.40 8.10
N LEU A 106 19.75 -28.57 8.69
CA LEU A 106 20.23 -27.36 8.01
C LEU A 106 20.92 -27.77 6.71
N PRO A 107 20.61 -27.13 5.56
CA PRO A 107 21.35 -27.37 4.33
C PRO A 107 22.85 -27.14 4.54
N GLU A 108 23.70 -28.10 4.17
CA GLU A 108 25.16 -27.94 4.26
C GLU A 108 25.65 -26.81 3.33
N LEU A 109 24.98 -26.64 2.19
CA LEU A 109 25.29 -25.61 1.19
C LEU A 109 24.98 -24.20 1.72
N TYR A 110 25.93 -23.28 1.58
CA TYR A 110 25.79 -21.87 2.00
C TYR A 110 24.54 -21.18 1.43
N ILE A 111 24.20 -21.43 0.15
CA ILE A 111 22.98 -20.92 -0.48
C ILE A 111 21.72 -21.45 0.23
N GLY A 112 21.73 -22.71 0.66
CA GLY A 112 20.64 -23.31 1.41
C GLY A 112 20.50 -22.72 2.81
N LYS A 113 21.61 -22.37 3.48
CA LYS A 113 21.57 -21.66 4.77
C LYS A 113 20.96 -20.27 4.63
N ILE A 114 21.34 -19.52 3.60
CA ILE A 114 20.73 -18.21 3.29
C ILE A 114 19.25 -18.39 3.00
N ALA A 115 18.85 -19.33 2.13
CA ALA A 115 17.46 -19.56 1.79
C ALA A 115 16.62 -19.97 3.01
N TYR A 116 17.17 -20.80 3.90
CA TYR A 116 16.51 -21.20 5.15
C TYR A 116 16.37 -20.02 6.12
N ALA A 117 17.45 -19.27 6.36
CA ALA A 117 17.40 -18.07 7.18
C ALA A 117 16.38 -17.07 6.63
N MET A 118 16.39 -16.82 5.32
CA MET A 118 15.41 -15.99 4.63
C MET A 118 13.99 -16.51 4.84
N GLY A 119 13.72 -17.79 4.62
CA GLY A 119 12.39 -18.40 4.76
C GLY A 119 11.83 -18.28 6.19
N LYS A 120 12.66 -18.58 7.19
CA LYS A 120 12.29 -18.44 8.61
C LYS A 120 11.95 -16.99 8.96
N TYR A 121 12.77 -16.03 8.52
CA TYR A 121 12.52 -14.61 8.74
C TYR A 121 11.31 -14.10 7.96
N ILE A 122 11.11 -14.62 6.75
CA ILE A 122 9.96 -14.30 5.92
C ILE A 122 8.68 -14.64 6.68
N HIS A 123 8.55 -15.85 7.23
CA HIS A 123 7.34 -16.23 7.98
C HIS A 123 7.11 -15.40 9.25
N VAL A 124 8.16 -15.01 9.97
CA VAL A 124 8.04 -14.27 11.23
C VAL A 124 7.84 -12.76 11.01
N TYR A 125 8.51 -12.18 10.00
CA TYR A 125 8.61 -10.73 9.83
C TYR A 125 7.97 -10.19 8.55
N LEU A 126 7.63 -11.01 7.53
CA LEU A 126 6.96 -10.49 6.31
C LEU A 126 5.63 -9.83 6.63
N LYS A 127 4.94 -10.27 7.67
CA LYS A 127 3.66 -9.68 8.10
C LYS A 127 3.80 -8.18 8.39
N TYR A 128 4.93 -7.77 8.97
CA TYR A 128 5.29 -6.37 9.21
C TYR A 128 5.96 -5.70 7.98
N PHE A 129 6.57 -6.50 7.11
CA PHE A 129 7.21 -6.06 5.87
C PHE A 129 6.23 -5.44 4.85
N TRP A 130 4.93 -5.70 4.98
CA TRP A 130 3.90 -5.07 4.15
C TRP A 130 3.92 -3.54 4.21
N ILE A 131 4.21 -2.94 5.38
CA ILE A 131 4.34 -1.48 5.49
C ILE A 131 5.60 -1.01 4.77
N LEU A 132 6.72 -1.73 4.93
CA LEU A 132 7.99 -1.39 4.27
C LEU A 132 7.92 -1.54 2.73
N SER A 133 7.06 -2.42 2.25
CA SER A 133 6.82 -2.70 0.83
C SER A 133 6.35 -1.48 0.03
N ILE A 134 5.87 -0.44 0.70
CA ILE A 134 5.52 0.84 0.08
C ILE A 134 6.71 1.50 -0.62
N ILE A 135 7.91 1.37 -0.07
CA ILE A 135 9.10 2.03 -0.59
C ILE A 135 9.53 1.38 -1.91
N PRO A 136 9.73 0.04 -1.99
CA PRO A 136 10.01 -0.63 -3.25
C PRO A 136 8.96 -0.35 -4.34
N LEU A 137 7.67 -0.42 -4.01
CA LEU A 137 6.61 -0.15 -5.00
C LEU A 137 6.64 1.30 -5.50
N SER A 138 6.98 2.24 -4.62
CA SER A 138 7.14 3.65 -4.98
C SER A 138 8.34 3.90 -5.87
N ILE A 139 9.46 3.23 -5.63
CA ILE A 139 10.62 3.25 -6.52
C ILE A 139 10.24 2.68 -7.89
N SER A 140 9.57 1.52 -7.94
CA SER A 140 9.17 0.88 -9.20
C SER A 140 8.22 1.76 -10.03
N THR A 141 7.17 2.29 -9.40
CA THR A 141 6.21 3.18 -10.10
C THR A 141 6.83 4.50 -10.51
N GLN A 142 7.72 5.08 -9.69
CA GLN A 142 8.43 6.31 -10.07
C GLN A 142 9.35 6.07 -11.27
N LEU A 143 10.10 4.95 -11.28
CA LEU A 143 11.05 4.64 -12.34
C LEU A 143 10.36 4.49 -13.71
N ILE A 144 9.20 3.81 -13.74
CA ILE A 144 8.45 3.52 -14.96
C ILE A 144 7.55 4.68 -15.41
N PHE A 145 6.70 5.21 -14.51
CA PHE A 145 5.69 6.19 -14.93
C PHE A 145 6.16 7.63 -14.86
N ARG A 146 7.07 7.97 -13.92
CA ARG A 146 7.67 9.31 -13.74
C ARG A 146 6.67 10.48 -13.73
N LYS A 147 5.40 10.22 -13.42
CA LYS A 147 4.29 11.17 -13.58
C LYS A 147 4.19 12.14 -12.41
N TYR A 148 4.58 11.68 -11.23
CA TYR A 148 4.46 12.40 -9.98
C TYR A 148 5.83 12.44 -9.26
N ASN A 149 5.95 13.27 -8.22
CA ASN A 149 7.14 13.27 -7.37
C ASN A 149 7.18 12.00 -6.50
N PHE A 150 8.35 11.64 -5.97
CA PHE A 150 8.50 10.42 -5.15
C PHE A 150 7.50 10.37 -3.97
N ILE A 151 7.27 11.51 -3.31
CA ILE A 151 6.33 11.59 -2.17
C ILE A 151 4.88 11.37 -2.60
N GLU A 152 4.53 11.79 -3.81
CA GLU A 152 3.19 11.56 -4.39
C GLU A 152 3.04 10.11 -4.82
N HIS A 153 4.08 9.49 -5.40
CA HIS A 153 4.13 8.05 -5.63
C HIS A 153 3.98 7.27 -4.31
N LEU A 154 4.65 7.71 -3.25
CA LEU A 154 4.52 7.13 -1.91
C LEU A 154 3.07 7.16 -1.44
N ALA A 155 2.41 8.32 -1.52
CA ALA A 155 1.00 8.45 -1.13
C ALA A 155 0.06 7.58 -1.99
N ILE A 156 0.25 7.52 -3.30
CA ILE A 156 -0.54 6.64 -4.20
C ILE A 156 -0.36 5.18 -3.78
N ASN A 157 0.88 4.74 -3.60
CA ASN A 157 1.17 3.34 -3.34
C ASN A 157 0.78 2.90 -1.93
N SER A 158 0.70 3.82 -0.95
CA SER A 158 0.04 3.51 0.32
C SER A 158 -1.40 3.03 0.11
N PHE A 159 -2.17 3.71 -0.74
CA PHE A 159 -3.56 3.30 -1.03
C PHE A 159 -3.61 1.95 -1.73
N ILE A 160 -2.71 1.73 -2.69
CA ILE A 160 -2.64 0.46 -3.44
C ILE A 160 -2.33 -0.71 -2.50
N ILE A 161 -1.30 -0.58 -1.67
CA ILE A 161 -0.91 -1.65 -0.75
C ILE A 161 -2.00 -1.87 0.29
N ALA A 162 -2.56 -0.81 0.88
CA ALA A 162 -3.64 -0.93 1.85
C ALA A 162 -4.84 -1.72 1.29
N GLN A 163 -5.26 -1.38 0.06
CA GLN A 163 -6.36 -2.08 -0.62
C GLN A 163 -5.99 -3.54 -0.95
N ALA A 164 -4.76 -3.80 -1.38
CA ALA A 164 -4.25 -5.14 -1.63
C ALA A 164 -4.18 -5.98 -0.35
N THR A 165 -3.84 -5.38 0.81
CA THR A 165 -3.87 -6.04 2.11
C THR A 165 -5.28 -6.47 2.47
N ILE A 166 -6.28 -5.62 2.26
CA ILE A 166 -7.69 -5.97 2.51
C ILE A 166 -8.13 -7.15 1.62
N ILE A 167 -7.72 -7.17 0.36
CA ILE A 167 -7.97 -8.33 -0.54
C ILE A 167 -7.24 -9.58 -0.01
N GLY A 168 -6.04 -9.41 0.54
CA GLY A 168 -5.31 -10.46 1.26
C GLY A 168 -6.10 -11.04 2.42
N ILE A 169 -6.72 -10.19 3.26
CA ILE A 169 -7.61 -10.63 4.36
C ILE A 169 -8.76 -11.47 3.82
N VAL A 170 -9.47 -10.99 2.79
CA VAL A 170 -10.61 -11.71 2.20
C VAL A 170 -10.17 -13.06 1.65
N THR A 171 -9.03 -13.10 0.96
CA THR A 171 -8.46 -14.33 0.40
C THR A 171 -8.09 -15.32 1.51
N PHE A 172 -7.48 -14.82 2.58
CA PHE A 172 -7.13 -15.61 3.76
C PHE A 172 -8.38 -16.22 4.42
N LEU A 173 -9.45 -15.44 4.58
CA LEU A 173 -10.72 -15.93 5.14
C LEU A 173 -11.37 -17.04 4.29
N ILE A 174 -11.25 -16.94 2.96
CA ILE A 174 -11.82 -17.92 2.02
C ILE A 174 -10.98 -19.20 1.99
N LEU A 175 -9.65 -19.08 1.83
CA LEU A 175 -8.77 -20.22 1.64
C LEU A 175 -8.37 -20.90 2.96
N ARG A 176 -8.40 -20.18 4.08
CA ARG A 176 -7.95 -20.64 5.41
C ARG A 176 -6.52 -21.19 5.43
N ILE A 177 -5.69 -20.72 4.51
CA ILE A 177 -4.27 -21.08 4.38
C ILE A 177 -3.47 -19.77 4.42
N ASP A 178 -2.41 -19.74 5.22
CA ASP A 178 -1.44 -18.64 5.21
C ASP A 178 -0.51 -18.82 3.99
N LEU A 179 -0.71 -17.98 2.98
CA LEU A 179 0.14 -17.93 1.79
C LEU A 179 1.13 -16.78 1.96
N PRO A 180 2.43 -17.06 2.24
CA PRO A 180 3.43 -16.01 2.41
C PRO A 180 3.58 -15.16 1.13
N ILE A 181 3.31 -15.76 -0.03
CA ILE A 181 3.23 -15.10 -1.33
C ILE A 181 1.84 -15.34 -1.90
N ASN A 182 0.89 -14.48 -1.55
CA ASN A 182 -0.49 -14.61 -2.00
C ASN A 182 -0.66 -14.04 -3.43
N PRO A 183 -0.95 -14.86 -4.47
CA PRO A 183 -1.04 -14.38 -5.84
C PRO A 183 -2.17 -13.36 -6.04
N PHE A 184 -3.28 -13.46 -5.30
CA PHE A 184 -4.39 -12.52 -5.40
C PHE A 184 -4.01 -11.11 -4.95
N VAL A 185 -3.11 -10.99 -3.97
CA VAL A 185 -2.53 -9.71 -3.57
C VAL A 185 -1.76 -9.09 -4.71
N TYR A 186 -0.82 -9.81 -5.32
CA TYR A 186 0.01 -9.26 -6.42
C TYR A 186 -0.81 -8.95 -7.67
N LEU A 187 -1.82 -9.77 -7.98
CA LEU A 187 -2.79 -9.49 -9.04
C LEU A 187 -3.60 -8.22 -8.74
N SER A 188 -3.99 -8.01 -7.48
CA SER A 188 -4.68 -6.77 -7.09
C SER A 188 -3.78 -5.54 -7.19
N ILE A 189 -2.49 -5.65 -6.84
CA ILE A 189 -1.51 -4.58 -7.02
C ILE A 189 -1.37 -4.25 -8.50
N LEU A 190 -1.18 -5.26 -9.36
CA LEU A 190 -1.10 -5.07 -10.81
C LEU A 190 -2.33 -4.35 -11.35
N TRP A 191 -3.52 -4.80 -10.96
CA TRP A 191 -4.79 -4.21 -11.37
C TRP A 191 -4.92 -2.75 -10.90
N LEU A 192 -4.61 -2.46 -9.64
CA LEU A 192 -4.72 -1.11 -9.07
C LEU A 192 -3.70 -0.14 -9.69
N VAL A 193 -2.45 -0.56 -9.87
CA VAL A 193 -1.43 0.25 -10.57
C VAL A 193 -1.90 0.56 -11.98
N TYR A 194 -2.38 -0.45 -12.72
CA TYR A 194 -2.95 -0.25 -14.05
C TYR A 194 -4.06 0.80 -14.02
N GLN A 195 -5.07 0.63 -13.17
CA GLN A 195 -6.22 1.54 -13.10
C GLN A 195 -5.82 2.97 -12.73
N VAL A 196 -4.90 3.15 -11.78
CA VAL A 196 -4.44 4.47 -11.32
C VAL A 196 -3.69 5.23 -12.43
N PHE A 197 -2.80 4.55 -13.15
CA PHE A 197 -1.94 5.19 -14.14
C PHE A 197 -2.53 5.21 -15.56
N MET A 198 -3.54 4.39 -15.86
CA MET A 198 -4.16 4.29 -17.19
C MET A 198 -4.68 5.63 -17.71
N THR A 199 -4.25 6.00 -18.92
CA THR A 199 -4.81 7.09 -19.73
C THR A 199 -5.74 6.49 -20.80
N LYS A 200 -6.76 7.24 -21.27
CA LYS A 200 -7.70 6.72 -22.28
C LYS A 200 -7.03 6.38 -23.62
N LYS A 201 -5.88 6.99 -23.92
CA LYS A 201 -5.15 6.81 -25.17
C LYS A 201 -4.21 5.60 -25.14
N ASP A 202 -3.62 5.28 -23.99
CA ASP A 202 -2.44 4.38 -23.93
C ASP A 202 -2.71 3.13 -23.06
N LYS A 203 -3.88 2.51 -23.24
CA LYS A 203 -4.33 1.39 -22.38
C LYS A 203 -3.39 0.19 -22.44
N ILE A 204 -2.95 -0.21 -23.63
CA ILE A 204 -2.11 -1.40 -23.82
C ILE A 204 -0.71 -1.14 -23.25
N GLU A 205 -0.14 0.02 -23.55
CA GLU A 205 1.16 0.44 -23.02
C GLU A 205 1.16 0.49 -21.49
N THR A 206 0.13 1.10 -20.89
CA THR A 206 0.00 1.16 -19.42
C THR A 206 -0.05 -0.25 -18.81
N PHE A 207 -0.70 -1.21 -19.47
CA PHE A 207 -0.75 -2.59 -18.98
C PHE A 207 0.65 -3.22 -18.92
N PHE A 208 1.44 -3.12 -19.99
CA PHE A 208 2.83 -3.62 -19.99
C PHE A 208 3.72 -2.86 -19.02
N MET A 209 3.56 -1.54 -18.89
CA MET A 209 4.26 -0.75 -17.87
C MET A 209 3.91 -1.21 -16.45
N SER A 210 2.65 -1.52 -16.18
CA SER A 210 2.19 -2.00 -14.87
C SER A 210 2.73 -3.39 -14.57
N PHE A 211 2.84 -4.25 -15.58
CA PHE A 211 3.54 -5.54 -15.46
C PHE A 211 5.03 -5.36 -15.17
N ALA A 212 5.70 -4.44 -15.89
CA ALA A 212 7.11 -4.11 -15.62
C ALA A 212 7.31 -3.56 -14.20
N VAL A 213 6.39 -2.71 -13.70
CA VAL A 213 6.39 -2.25 -12.31
C VAL A 213 6.34 -3.43 -11.34
N LEU A 214 5.45 -4.39 -11.57
CA LEU A 214 5.31 -5.57 -10.71
C LEU A 214 6.59 -6.41 -10.71
N VAL A 215 7.22 -6.62 -11.88
CA VAL A 215 8.49 -7.34 -12.00
C VAL A 215 9.59 -6.64 -11.21
N ILE A 216 9.78 -5.33 -11.41
CA ILE A 216 10.80 -4.55 -10.69
C ILE A 216 10.52 -4.57 -9.19
N TYR A 217 9.25 -4.43 -8.79
CA TYR A 217 8.85 -4.50 -7.39
C TYR A 217 9.25 -5.84 -6.76
N ILE A 218 8.93 -6.96 -7.40
CA ILE A 218 9.30 -8.30 -6.91
C ILE A 218 10.83 -8.46 -6.85
N LEU A 219 11.57 -8.00 -7.86
CA LEU A 219 13.04 -8.03 -7.85
C LEU A 219 13.62 -7.25 -6.67
N LEU A 220 13.08 -6.05 -6.39
CA LEU A 220 13.50 -5.26 -5.23
C LEU A 220 13.20 -5.97 -3.91
N LEU A 221 12.04 -6.64 -3.79
CA LEU A 221 11.74 -7.43 -2.59
C LEU A 221 12.70 -8.60 -2.41
N ILE A 222 13.05 -9.31 -3.50
CA ILE A 222 14.02 -10.41 -3.47
C ILE A 222 15.39 -9.90 -3.03
N ILE A 223 15.86 -8.77 -3.58
CA ILE A 223 17.14 -8.15 -3.19
C ILE A 223 17.14 -7.79 -1.71
N ILE A 224 16.07 -7.18 -1.21
CA ILE A 224 15.93 -6.84 0.21
C ILE A 224 15.94 -8.12 1.06
N GLY A 225 15.21 -9.16 0.65
CA GLY A 225 15.18 -10.45 1.34
C GLY A 225 16.55 -11.11 1.42
N ILE A 226 17.30 -11.14 0.31
CA ILE A 226 18.68 -11.67 0.27
C ILE A 226 19.60 -10.86 1.18
N GLY A 227 19.50 -9.53 1.15
CA GLY A 227 20.30 -8.66 2.01
C GLY A 227 20.05 -8.95 3.50
N ILE A 228 18.79 -9.16 3.89
CA ILE A 228 18.42 -9.56 5.26
C ILE A 228 18.99 -10.93 5.60
N GLY A 229 18.85 -11.92 4.71
CA GLY A 229 19.39 -13.27 4.90
C GLY A 229 20.90 -13.29 5.07
N LEU A 230 21.63 -12.51 4.29
CA LEU A 230 23.10 -12.40 4.39
C LEU A 230 23.58 -11.78 5.71
N ILE A 231 22.82 -10.84 6.29
CA ILE A 231 23.15 -10.25 7.60
C ILE A 231 23.01 -11.28 8.73
N MET A 232 22.25 -12.35 8.51
CA MET A 232 21.83 -13.30 9.55
C MET A 232 22.59 -14.64 9.54
N VAL A 233 23.29 -14.95 8.44
CA VAL A 233 24.14 -16.15 8.29
C VAL A 233 25.57 -15.81 8.69
#